data_AF-A0A9D6IQN5-F1
#
_entry.id   AF-A0A9D6IQN5-F1
#
_cell.length_a   1.000
_cell.length_b   1.000
_cell.length_c   1.000
_cell.angle_alpha   90.00
_cell.angle_beta   90.00
_cell.angle_gamma   90.00
#
_symmetry.space_group_name_H-M   'P 1'
#
loop_
_entity.id
_entity.type
_entity.pdbx_description
1 polymer ?
#
loop_
_entity_poly.entity_id
_entity_poly.type
_entity_poly.pdbx_seq_one_letter_code
_entity_poly.pdbx_strand_id
1 'polypeptide(L)'
;MRLSFAPLFPLCLCVSVASSPSSPCLRASVAQDKQAEEEFLKKVKRINLAIDWLLDADAELREAGRKVLREIGPDAIPFLEQRLADKGVGELYALLRELRSREGASENRWAEDKDLPTPEEMEKEAPKVAHDTIEKYVFSRYHDAWLLARKGNHEKAVEMVNALLTLEPRSKYADGLRTLRRYCDIRITQATICEAKAIPAKKAVVAGEKVEIVLRVRNVAKGPITISFGEEDAGFAVLDTSIRIPTPTGDVHEASRTDRERFEKEISIAAGAQWEHACLVDTGTGMETSADLRIFTVQPWAQPRKIDLPMGALCRRIVFEPATIKVVPRKYEKDIENPLAALGRYMDSGTINDVFVAALLLDGEDKEKGMDLLIRAMREAKNPEGRAFLGRLLGFMTGRKFGADPRAWTQWWESRKSGEKK
;
A
#
# COMPACT_ATOMS: atom_id res chain seq x y z
N MET A 1 -54.04 -24.72 33.24
CA MET A 1 -54.22 -23.57 34.15
C MET A 1 -54.26 -22.31 33.31
N ARG A 2 -55.43 -21.66 33.26
CA ARG A 2 -55.65 -20.35 32.66
C ARG A 2 -55.41 -19.30 33.74
N LEU A 3 -54.60 -18.28 33.46
CA LEU A 3 -54.72 -16.97 34.09
C LEU A 3 -54.58 -15.91 33.00
N SER A 4 -55.51 -14.97 33.04
CA SER A 4 -55.80 -13.94 32.04
C SER A 4 -55.95 -12.60 32.78
N PHE A 5 -55.66 -11.52 32.06
CA PHE A 5 -55.88 -10.08 32.38
C PHE A 5 -54.90 -9.44 33.39
N ALA A 6 -54.39 -8.21 33.20
CA ALA A 6 -54.87 -7.07 32.41
C ALA A 6 -53.72 -6.14 31.90
N PRO A 7 -53.99 -5.28 30.89
CA PRO A 7 -53.02 -4.37 30.25
C PRO A 7 -53.15 -2.92 30.75
N LEU A 8 -52.07 -2.13 30.75
CA LEU A 8 -52.13 -0.67 30.96
C LEU A 8 -51.04 0.10 30.18
N PHE A 9 -51.49 1.14 29.48
CA PHE A 9 -50.82 2.29 28.85
C PHE A 9 -50.18 2.18 27.45
N PRO A 10 -50.85 2.73 26.41
CA PRO A 10 -50.20 3.42 25.32
C PRO A 10 -50.12 4.92 25.62
N LEU A 11 -48.89 5.45 25.72
CA LEU A 11 -48.64 6.89 25.70
C LEU A 11 -48.90 7.41 24.29
N CYS A 12 -50.09 7.94 24.08
CA CYS A 12 -50.49 8.67 22.89
C CYS A 12 -49.91 10.10 22.98
N LEU A 13 -48.77 10.33 22.34
CA LEU A 13 -48.22 11.67 22.13
C LEU A 13 -48.92 12.28 20.90
N CYS A 14 -50.05 12.95 21.14
CA CYS A 14 -50.66 13.84 20.16
C CYS A 14 -49.77 15.08 20.01
N VAL A 15 -48.89 15.08 18.99
CA VAL A 15 -48.29 16.31 18.49
C VAL A 15 -49.30 16.97 17.56
N SER A 16 -49.99 17.99 18.06
CA SER A 16 -50.74 18.93 17.22
C SER A 16 -49.77 19.67 16.32
N VAL A 17 -49.70 19.28 15.04
CA VAL A 17 -49.06 20.08 14.00
C VAL A 17 -49.98 21.27 13.74
N ALA A 18 -49.65 22.40 14.36
CA ALA A 18 -50.22 23.69 13.97
C ALA A 18 -49.78 23.95 12.52
N SER A 19 -50.76 23.98 11.62
CA SER A 19 -50.60 24.37 10.23
C SER A 19 -50.22 25.85 10.16
N SER A 20 -48.91 26.14 10.20
CA SER A 20 -48.36 27.42 9.81
C SER A 20 -48.33 27.55 8.28
N PRO A 21 -48.59 28.75 7.74
CA PRO A 21 -48.68 28.96 6.30
C PRO A 21 -47.34 28.67 5.63
N SER A 22 -47.44 27.97 4.50
CA SER A 22 -46.36 27.57 3.61
C SER A 22 -45.34 28.68 3.36
N SER A 23 -44.18 28.56 4.00
CA SER A 23 -42.96 29.26 3.56
C SER A 23 -42.53 28.69 2.20
N PRO A 24 -42.46 29.51 1.12
CA PRO A 24 -42.05 29.06 -0.21
C PRO A 24 -40.60 28.55 -0.29
N CYS A 25 -39.79 28.76 0.75
CA CYS A 25 -38.38 28.35 0.78
C CYS A 25 -38.16 26.84 0.88
N LEU A 26 -39.10 26.06 1.46
CA LEU A 26 -38.96 24.60 1.62
C LEU A 26 -39.24 23.81 0.33
N ARG A 27 -39.94 24.40 -0.65
CA ARG A 27 -40.18 23.73 -1.94
C ARG A 27 -38.97 23.84 -2.89
N ALA A 28 -38.14 24.86 -2.71
CA ALA A 28 -36.93 25.04 -3.52
C ALA A 28 -35.84 24.01 -3.16
N SER A 29 -35.67 23.67 -1.88
CA SER A 29 -34.68 22.65 -1.47
C SER A 29 -35.04 21.25 -1.97
N VAL A 30 -36.33 20.86 -1.87
CA VAL A 30 -36.81 19.56 -2.37
C VAL A 30 -36.70 19.43 -3.89
N ALA A 31 -36.79 20.55 -4.63
CA ALA A 31 -36.61 20.55 -6.08
C ALA A 31 -35.12 20.44 -6.50
N GLN A 32 -34.21 21.07 -5.74
CA GLN A 32 -32.76 20.96 -5.94
C GLN A 32 -32.26 19.55 -5.63
N ASP A 33 -32.78 18.91 -4.58
CA ASP A 33 -32.42 17.54 -4.22
C ASP A 33 -32.81 16.53 -5.32
N LYS A 34 -33.99 16.70 -5.94
CA LYS A 34 -34.44 15.83 -7.04
C LYS A 34 -33.59 15.97 -8.31
N GLN A 35 -33.18 17.19 -8.65
CA GLN A 35 -32.32 17.42 -9.81
C GLN A 35 -30.93 16.82 -9.60
N ALA A 36 -30.35 16.99 -8.41
CA ALA A 36 -29.08 16.38 -8.04
C ALA A 36 -29.15 14.84 -8.08
N GLU A 37 -30.25 14.25 -7.61
CA GLU A 37 -30.48 12.81 -7.66
C GLU A 37 -30.58 12.28 -9.10
N GLU A 38 -31.31 12.97 -9.99
CA GLU A 38 -31.41 12.60 -11.40
C GLU A 38 -30.06 12.71 -12.13
N GLU A 39 -29.28 13.76 -11.87
CA GLU A 39 -27.94 13.93 -12.43
C GLU A 39 -26.98 12.83 -11.95
N PHE A 40 -27.04 12.48 -10.66
CA PHE A 40 -26.28 11.38 -10.10
C PHE A 40 -26.64 10.05 -10.78
N LEU A 41 -27.93 9.73 -10.93
CA LEU A 41 -28.38 8.50 -11.61
C LEU A 41 -27.94 8.43 -13.07
N LYS A 42 -27.99 9.56 -13.80
CA LYS A 42 -27.46 9.65 -15.18
C LYS A 42 -25.96 9.38 -15.22
N LYS A 43 -25.21 9.94 -14.28
CA LYS A 43 -23.77 9.72 -14.14
C LYS A 43 -23.46 8.25 -13.86
N VAL A 44 -24.16 7.62 -12.92
CA VAL A 44 -24.01 6.19 -12.59
C VAL A 44 -24.28 5.30 -13.82
N LYS A 45 -25.37 5.58 -14.56
CA LYS A 45 -25.67 4.85 -15.81
C LYS A 45 -24.56 5.01 -16.85
N ARG A 46 -24.03 6.23 -17.01
CA ARG A 46 -22.92 6.51 -17.92
C ARG A 46 -21.64 5.79 -17.51
N ILE A 47 -21.34 5.72 -16.22
CA ILE A 47 -20.19 4.98 -15.68
C ILE A 47 -20.34 3.49 -16.00
N ASN A 48 -21.49 2.88 -15.66
CA ASN A 48 -21.71 1.45 -15.90
C ASN A 48 -21.64 1.09 -17.38
N LEU A 49 -22.20 1.90 -18.27
CA LEU A 49 -22.12 1.69 -19.72
C LEU A 49 -20.66 1.74 -20.21
N ALA A 50 -19.88 2.71 -19.75
CA ALA A 50 -18.47 2.83 -20.14
C ALA A 50 -17.61 1.69 -19.58
N ILE A 51 -17.96 1.17 -18.41
CA ILE A 51 -17.35 -0.04 -17.84
C ILE A 51 -17.70 -1.26 -18.69
N ASP A 52 -18.94 -1.40 -19.18
CA ASP A 52 -19.30 -2.52 -20.04
C ASP A 52 -18.59 -2.43 -21.41
N TRP A 53 -18.43 -1.24 -21.98
CA TRP A 53 -17.62 -1.03 -23.20
C TRP A 53 -16.14 -1.40 -23.02
N LEU A 54 -15.58 -1.16 -21.82
CA LEU A 54 -14.22 -1.60 -21.47
C LEU A 54 -14.04 -3.12 -21.46
N LEU A 55 -15.14 -3.85 -21.30
CA LEU A 55 -15.15 -5.31 -21.24
C LEU A 55 -15.55 -5.94 -22.58
N ASP A 56 -15.84 -5.11 -23.57
CA ASP A 56 -16.23 -5.56 -24.91
C ASP A 56 -15.02 -6.12 -25.68
N ALA A 57 -15.30 -7.01 -26.64
CA ALA A 57 -14.27 -7.56 -27.52
C ALA A 57 -13.76 -6.51 -28.52
N ASP A 58 -14.60 -5.54 -28.88
CA ASP A 58 -14.27 -4.47 -29.82
C ASP A 58 -13.24 -3.49 -29.23
N ALA A 59 -12.13 -3.26 -29.95
CA ALA A 59 -11.07 -2.35 -29.53
C ALA A 59 -11.52 -0.87 -29.53
N GLU A 60 -12.42 -0.48 -30.43
CA GLU A 60 -12.93 0.90 -30.51
C GLU A 60 -13.85 1.21 -29.33
N LEU A 61 -14.73 0.26 -28.97
CA LEU A 61 -15.57 0.39 -27.78
C LEU A 61 -14.74 0.45 -26.50
N ARG A 62 -13.70 -0.38 -26.39
CA ARG A 62 -12.78 -0.30 -25.24
C ARG A 62 -12.11 1.06 -25.11
N GLU A 63 -11.64 1.65 -26.21
CA GLU A 63 -11.06 2.99 -26.18
C GLU A 63 -12.09 4.09 -25.89
N ALA A 64 -13.30 3.97 -26.41
CA ALA A 64 -14.40 4.87 -26.09
C ALA A 64 -14.77 4.81 -24.60
N GLY A 65 -14.86 3.61 -24.04
CA GLY A 65 -15.05 3.37 -22.60
C GLY A 65 -13.95 4.02 -21.76
N ARG A 66 -12.67 3.80 -22.13
CA ARG A 66 -11.52 4.47 -21.48
C ARG A 66 -11.65 5.98 -21.50
N LYS A 67 -11.97 6.56 -22.66
CA LYS A 67 -12.13 8.01 -22.81
C LYS A 67 -13.23 8.56 -21.92
N VAL A 68 -14.41 7.93 -21.91
CA VAL A 68 -15.54 8.38 -21.08
C VAL A 68 -15.21 8.31 -19.59
N LEU A 69 -14.57 7.23 -19.14
CA LEU A 69 -14.19 7.08 -17.73
C LEU A 69 -13.07 8.06 -17.33
N ARG A 70 -12.14 8.38 -18.24
CA ARG A 70 -11.15 9.47 -18.07
C ARG A 70 -11.80 10.83 -17.93
N GLU A 71 -12.87 11.11 -18.68
CA GLU A 71 -13.63 12.36 -18.58
C GLU A 71 -14.42 12.45 -17.28
N ILE A 72 -14.97 11.34 -16.80
CA ILE A 72 -15.69 11.28 -15.51
C ILE A 72 -14.71 11.42 -14.35
N GLY A 73 -13.51 10.86 -14.49
CA GLY A 73 -12.45 11.00 -13.49
C GLY A 73 -12.68 10.12 -12.24
N PRO A 74 -12.32 10.61 -11.06
CA PRO A 74 -12.32 9.83 -9.82
C PRO A 74 -13.66 9.27 -9.38
N ASP A 75 -14.77 9.92 -9.74
CA ASP A 75 -16.10 9.45 -9.37
C ASP A 75 -16.46 8.08 -9.98
N ALA A 76 -15.71 7.63 -10.99
CA ALA A 76 -15.85 6.29 -11.56
C ALA A 76 -15.17 5.20 -10.73
N ILE A 77 -14.26 5.56 -9.81
CA ILE A 77 -13.42 4.62 -9.05
C ILE A 77 -14.24 3.59 -8.26
N PRO A 78 -15.26 3.95 -7.46
CA PRO A 78 -16.01 2.97 -6.67
C PRO A 78 -16.69 1.91 -7.54
N PHE A 79 -17.18 2.30 -8.72
CA PHE A 79 -17.83 1.42 -9.68
C PHE A 79 -16.82 0.50 -10.36
N LEU A 80 -15.63 1.02 -10.69
CA LEU A 80 -14.53 0.22 -11.21
C LEU A 80 -14.04 -0.81 -10.17
N GLU A 81 -13.96 -0.46 -8.89
CA GLU A 81 -13.60 -1.40 -7.81
C GLU A 81 -14.64 -2.50 -7.64
N GLN A 82 -15.92 -2.12 -7.62
CA GLN A 82 -17.01 -3.08 -7.55
C GLN A 82 -16.96 -4.03 -8.74
N ARG A 83 -16.83 -3.51 -9.97
CA ARG A 83 -16.77 -4.35 -11.16
C ARG A 83 -15.50 -5.21 -11.23
N LEU A 84 -14.38 -4.68 -10.74
CA LEU A 84 -13.13 -5.44 -10.64
C LEU A 84 -13.27 -6.60 -9.65
N ALA A 85 -13.99 -6.42 -8.54
CA ALA A 85 -14.32 -7.49 -7.61
C ALA A 85 -15.28 -8.54 -8.22
N ASP A 86 -16.18 -8.12 -9.11
CA ASP A 86 -17.13 -9.04 -9.75
C ASP A 86 -16.51 -9.87 -10.88
N LYS A 87 -15.71 -9.24 -11.75
CA LYS A 87 -15.24 -9.82 -13.03
C LYS A 87 -13.72 -9.97 -13.17
N GLY A 88 -12.93 -9.47 -12.22
CA GLY A 88 -11.47 -9.66 -12.22
C GLY A 88 -10.72 -9.18 -13.48
N VAL A 89 -11.21 -8.23 -14.27
CA VAL A 89 -10.67 -7.94 -15.63
C VAL A 89 -9.45 -7.01 -15.64
N GLY A 90 -8.43 -7.40 -16.44
CA GLY A 90 -7.15 -6.72 -16.71
C GLY A 90 -7.21 -5.21 -16.78
N GLU A 91 -7.99 -4.76 -17.75
CA GLU A 91 -8.07 -3.38 -18.20
C GLU A 91 -8.74 -2.45 -17.19
N LEU A 92 -9.71 -2.96 -16.42
CA LEU A 92 -10.37 -2.20 -15.37
C LEU A 92 -9.36 -1.70 -14.34
N TYR A 93 -8.40 -2.54 -13.95
CA TYR A 93 -7.35 -2.15 -13.02
C TYR A 93 -6.37 -1.14 -13.61
N ALA A 94 -5.96 -1.33 -14.87
CA ALA A 94 -5.02 -0.42 -15.54
C ALA A 94 -5.62 1.00 -15.59
N LEU A 95 -6.89 1.12 -15.97
CA LEU A 95 -7.59 2.39 -15.97
C LEU A 95 -7.83 2.93 -14.56
N LEU A 96 -8.23 2.08 -13.61
CA LEU A 96 -8.40 2.48 -12.22
C LEU A 96 -7.09 3.04 -11.64
N ARG A 97 -5.94 2.42 -11.93
CA ARG A 97 -4.61 2.93 -11.58
C ARG A 97 -4.31 4.27 -12.26
N GLU A 98 -4.65 4.42 -13.55
CA GLU A 98 -4.49 5.69 -14.28
C GLU A 98 -5.32 6.83 -13.66
N LEU A 99 -6.61 6.59 -13.42
CA LEU A 99 -7.52 7.57 -12.81
C LEU A 99 -7.04 7.99 -11.43
N ARG A 100 -6.57 7.02 -10.63
CA ARG A 100 -5.97 7.25 -9.32
C ARG A 100 -4.67 8.03 -9.39
N SER A 101 -3.85 7.82 -10.42
CA SER A 101 -2.61 8.60 -10.61
C SER A 101 -2.85 10.05 -11.02
N ARG A 102 -3.95 10.33 -11.74
CA ARG A 102 -4.33 11.68 -12.21
C ARG A 102 -4.88 12.57 -11.11
N GLU A 103 -5.44 12.00 -10.06
CA GLU A 103 -6.05 12.75 -8.98
C GLU A 103 -5.03 13.51 -8.13
N GLY A 104 -3.71 13.31 -8.35
CA GLY A 104 -2.65 13.81 -7.48
C GLY A 104 -2.67 13.19 -6.08
N ALA A 105 -3.78 12.55 -5.73
CA ALA A 105 -4.02 11.82 -4.53
C ALA A 105 -3.60 10.36 -4.72
N SER A 106 -2.59 10.02 -3.95
CA SER A 106 -2.20 8.67 -3.52
C SER A 106 -3.38 7.95 -2.81
N GLU A 107 -4.59 7.92 -3.37
CA GLU A 107 -5.73 7.28 -2.71
C GLU A 107 -5.63 5.75 -2.75
N ASN A 108 -4.83 5.21 -3.66
CA ASN A 108 -4.69 3.76 -3.83
C ASN A 108 -3.27 3.25 -3.98
N ARG A 109 -2.30 4.13 -3.72
CA ARG A 109 -1.10 3.65 -3.09
C ARG A 109 -1.52 3.09 -1.74
N TRP A 110 -1.13 1.86 -1.48
CA TRP A 110 -0.93 1.32 -0.13
C TRP A 110 -0.58 2.49 0.78
N ALA A 111 -1.36 2.75 1.82
CA ALA A 111 -0.84 3.59 2.87
C ALA A 111 0.23 2.73 3.55
N GLU A 112 1.47 2.85 3.11
CA GLU A 112 2.61 2.32 3.83
C GLU A 112 2.94 3.30 4.97
N ASP A 113 3.80 2.89 5.89
CA ASP A 113 4.25 3.78 6.97
C ASP A 113 4.89 5.08 6.44
N LYS A 114 5.37 5.08 5.18
CA LYS A 114 5.95 6.23 4.47
C LYS A 114 4.90 7.19 3.89
N ASP A 115 3.67 6.72 3.67
CA ASP A 115 2.57 7.54 3.14
C ASP A 115 1.80 8.24 4.26
N LEU A 116 2.02 7.81 5.50
CA LEU A 116 1.68 8.60 6.67
C LEU A 116 2.70 9.73 6.84
N PRO A 117 2.26 10.95 7.17
CA PRO A 117 3.18 12.04 7.44
C PRO A 117 4.15 11.63 8.56
N THR A 118 5.41 11.99 8.38
CA THR A 118 6.45 11.83 9.39
C THR A 118 6.18 12.77 10.58
N PRO A 119 6.74 12.49 11.77
CA PRO A 119 6.63 13.41 12.90
C PRO A 119 7.06 14.84 12.53
N GLU A 120 8.15 14.96 11.77
CA GLU A 120 8.68 16.26 11.31
C GLU A 120 7.72 16.98 10.35
N GLU A 121 7.03 16.25 9.48
CA GLU A 121 6.03 16.82 8.57
C GLU A 121 4.80 17.30 9.35
N MET A 122 4.31 16.51 10.31
CA MET A 122 3.21 16.92 11.19
C MET A 122 3.55 18.17 12.00
N GLU A 123 4.75 18.25 12.56
CA GLU A 123 5.22 19.42 13.30
C GLU A 123 5.35 20.67 12.41
N LYS A 124 5.80 20.50 11.15
CA LYS A 124 5.89 21.61 10.18
C LYS A 124 4.52 22.10 9.71
N GLU A 125 3.50 21.26 9.73
CA GLU A 125 2.13 21.65 9.39
C GLU A 125 1.40 22.34 10.54
N ALA A 126 1.70 22.01 11.79
CA ALA A 126 1.07 22.58 12.98
C ALA A 126 1.01 24.13 13.02
N PRO A 127 2.06 24.90 12.66
CA PRO A 127 1.99 26.36 12.62
C PRO A 127 1.28 26.92 11.38
N LYS A 128 1.06 26.12 10.34
CA LYS A 128 0.41 26.53 9.07
C LYS A 128 -1.11 26.35 9.11
N VAL A 129 -1.66 25.83 10.20
CA VAL A 129 -3.09 25.62 10.33
C VAL A 129 -3.79 26.98 10.34
N ALA A 130 -4.80 27.13 9.48
CA ALA A 130 -5.53 28.37 9.28
C ALA A 130 -6.05 28.94 10.61
N HIS A 131 -6.29 30.25 10.68
CA HIS A 131 -6.91 30.87 11.86
C HIS A 131 -8.31 30.33 12.17
N ASP A 132 -8.91 29.55 11.26
CA ASP A 132 -10.16 28.84 11.44
C ASP A 132 -10.08 27.80 12.57
N THR A 133 -10.97 27.97 13.55
CA THR A 133 -11.11 27.08 14.71
C THR A 133 -11.47 25.64 14.31
N ILE A 134 -12.24 25.47 13.24
CA ILE A 134 -12.67 24.14 12.76
C ILE A 134 -11.46 23.38 12.21
N GLU A 135 -10.70 23.99 11.32
CA GLU A 135 -9.50 23.35 10.75
C GLU A 135 -8.41 23.06 11.81
N LYS A 136 -8.29 23.91 12.84
CA LYS A 136 -7.43 23.62 14.00
C LYS A 136 -7.88 22.39 14.78
N TYR A 137 -9.18 22.26 15.01
CA TYR A 137 -9.75 21.10 15.67
C TYR A 137 -9.52 19.83 14.85
N VAL A 138 -9.84 19.85 13.54
CA VAL A 138 -9.65 18.70 12.65
C VAL A 138 -8.18 18.29 12.60
N PHE A 139 -7.25 19.24 12.45
CA PHE A 139 -5.82 18.95 12.47
C PHE A 139 -5.37 18.31 13.78
N SER A 140 -5.76 18.88 14.93
CA SER A 140 -5.39 18.35 16.24
C SER A 140 -5.87 16.90 16.42
N ARG A 141 -7.10 16.60 16.00
CA ARG A 141 -7.66 15.25 16.10
C ARG A 141 -7.10 14.31 15.05
N TYR A 142 -6.76 14.80 13.86
CA TYR A 142 -6.02 14.02 12.87
C TYR A 142 -4.65 13.60 13.42
N HIS A 143 -3.93 14.51 14.09
CA HIS A 143 -2.67 14.20 14.76
C HIS A 143 -2.84 13.19 15.91
N ASP A 144 -3.88 13.31 16.73
CA ASP A 144 -4.21 12.33 17.76
C ASP A 144 -4.47 10.93 17.17
N ALA A 145 -5.26 10.84 16.10
CA ALA A 145 -5.53 9.59 15.40
C ALA A 145 -4.26 8.97 14.81
N TRP A 146 -3.39 9.80 14.25
CA TRP A 146 -2.09 9.37 13.72
C TRP A 146 -1.18 8.82 14.84
N LEU A 147 -1.13 9.48 16.00
CA LEU A 147 -0.39 8.98 17.16
C LEU A 147 -0.95 7.64 17.68
N LEU A 148 -2.27 7.47 17.68
CA LEU A 148 -2.91 6.19 18.05
C LEU A 148 -2.49 5.08 17.08
N ALA A 149 -2.51 5.35 15.78
CA ALA A 149 -2.07 4.41 14.76
C ALA A 149 -0.59 4.02 14.92
N ARG A 150 0.30 4.99 15.18
CA ARG A 150 1.74 4.74 15.45
C ARG A 150 1.98 3.91 16.70
N LYS A 151 1.10 3.99 17.69
CA LYS A 151 1.12 3.16 18.91
C LYS A 151 0.50 1.77 18.72
N GLY A 152 0.05 1.43 17.51
CA GLY A 152 -0.62 0.16 17.21
C GLY A 152 -2.10 0.11 17.58
N ASN A 153 -2.69 1.21 18.04
CA ASN A 153 -4.10 1.28 18.41
C ASN A 153 -4.97 1.66 17.19
N HIS A 154 -4.97 0.77 16.20
CA HIS A 154 -5.57 1.01 14.89
C HIS A 154 -7.09 1.14 14.94
N GLU A 155 -7.78 0.39 15.81
CA GLU A 155 -9.25 0.46 15.96
C GLU A 155 -9.71 1.85 16.40
N LYS A 156 -9.15 2.38 17.48
CA LYS A 156 -9.47 3.74 17.97
C LYS A 156 -9.10 4.82 16.97
N ALA A 157 -7.99 4.63 16.24
CA ALA A 157 -7.61 5.54 15.17
C ALA A 157 -8.68 5.57 14.06
N VAL A 158 -9.21 4.42 13.63
CA VAL A 158 -10.30 4.35 12.63
C VAL A 158 -11.57 5.00 13.14
N GLU A 159 -11.97 4.74 14.39
CA GLU A 159 -13.15 5.36 15.00
C GLU A 159 -13.04 6.90 14.98
N MET A 160 -11.87 7.43 15.38
CA MET A 160 -11.61 8.87 15.36
C MET A 160 -11.62 9.44 13.95
N VAL A 161 -11.00 8.77 12.99
CA VAL A 161 -10.98 9.21 11.59
C VAL A 161 -12.39 9.21 10.99
N ASN A 162 -13.19 8.17 11.24
CA ASN A 162 -14.57 8.12 10.77
C ASN A 162 -15.42 9.24 11.36
N ALA A 163 -15.24 9.54 12.66
CA ALA A 163 -15.91 10.67 13.30
C ALA A 163 -15.53 12.00 12.63
N LEU A 164 -14.24 12.23 12.36
CA LEU A 164 -13.77 13.44 11.68
C LEU A 164 -14.29 13.57 10.25
N LEU A 165 -14.26 12.49 9.48
CA LEU A 165 -14.79 12.49 8.10
C LEU A 165 -16.31 12.67 8.05
N THR A 166 -17.02 12.26 9.10
CA THR A 166 -18.48 12.48 9.22
C THR A 166 -18.78 13.92 9.60
N LEU A 167 -18.04 14.49 10.54
CA LEU A 167 -18.23 15.85 11.02
C LEU A 167 -17.80 16.89 9.98
N GLU A 168 -16.62 16.70 9.36
CA GLU A 168 -15.98 17.68 8.48
C GLU A 168 -15.50 17.03 7.16
N PRO A 169 -16.42 16.51 6.32
CA PRO A 169 -16.08 15.79 5.09
C PRO A 169 -15.34 16.64 4.05
N ARG A 170 -15.41 17.98 4.17
CA ARG A 170 -14.80 18.96 3.25
C ARG A 170 -13.53 19.60 3.81
N SER A 171 -13.03 19.15 4.96
CA SER A 171 -11.77 19.66 5.50
C SER A 171 -10.64 19.43 4.50
N LYS A 172 -9.68 20.34 4.47
CA LYS A 172 -8.45 20.18 3.68
C LYS A 172 -7.63 18.94 4.07
N TYR A 173 -7.88 18.36 5.25
CA TYR A 173 -7.22 17.14 5.72
C TYR A 173 -7.99 15.85 5.39
N ALA A 174 -9.11 15.93 4.69
CA ALA A 174 -9.96 14.76 4.40
C ALA A 174 -9.19 13.63 3.69
N ASP A 175 -8.29 13.96 2.76
CA ASP A 175 -7.50 12.96 2.02
C ASP A 175 -6.46 12.26 2.93
N GLY A 176 -5.81 13.02 3.80
CA GLY A 176 -4.89 12.49 4.82
C GLY A 176 -5.61 11.59 5.83
N LEU A 177 -6.83 11.95 6.20
CA LEU A 177 -7.72 11.13 7.03
C LEU A 177 -8.13 9.84 6.32
N ARG A 178 -8.59 9.89 5.07
CA ARG A 178 -8.93 8.67 4.30
C ARG A 178 -7.72 7.73 4.16
N THR A 179 -6.53 8.29 3.96
CA THR A 179 -5.28 7.54 3.90
C THR A 179 -4.94 6.85 5.23
N LEU A 180 -5.05 7.57 6.35
CA LEU A 180 -4.87 7.00 7.68
C LEU A 180 -5.91 5.93 8.01
N ARG A 181 -7.16 6.12 7.61
CA ARG A 181 -8.21 5.09 7.76
C ARG A 181 -7.83 3.81 7.04
N ARG A 182 -7.47 3.91 5.75
CA ARG A 182 -7.05 2.76 4.93
C ARG A 182 -5.87 2.04 5.57
N TYR A 183 -4.86 2.78 6.03
CA TYR A 183 -3.73 2.23 6.76
C TYR A 183 -4.18 1.37 7.95
N CYS A 184 -5.01 1.94 8.83
CA CYS A 184 -5.46 1.25 10.02
C CYS A 184 -6.37 0.05 9.69
N ASP A 185 -7.26 0.16 8.70
CA ASP A 185 -8.12 -0.95 8.28
C ASP A 185 -7.31 -2.16 7.77
N ILE A 186 -6.23 -1.91 7.04
CA ILE A 186 -5.27 -2.95 6.61
C ILE A 186 -4.61 -3.58 7.83
N ARG A 187 -4.10 -2.78 8.76
CA ARG A 187 -3.44 -3.28 9.98
C ARG A 187 -4.37 -4.09 10.88
N ILE A 188 -5.62 -3.66 11.04
CA ILE A 188 -6.64 -4.42 11.78
C ILE A 188 -6.86 -5.78 11.12
N THR A 189 -7.04 -5.81 9.80
CA THR A 189 -7.22 -7.06 9.04
C THR A 189 -6.03 -8.01 9.25
N GLN A 190 -4.81 -7.49 9.14
CA GLN A 190 -3.58 -8.26 9.33
C GLN A 190 -3.44 -8.80 10.77
N ALA A 191 -3.82 -7.99 11.77
CA ALA A 191 -3.67 -8.35 13.18
C ALA A 191 -4.76 -9.31 13.69
N THR A 192 -5.96 -9.30 13.11
CA THR A 192 -7.14 -9.98 13.68
C THR A 192 -7.68 -11.13 12.84
N ILE A 193 -7.41 -11.15 11.54
CA ILE A 193 -7.99 -12.11 10.60
C ILE A 193 -6.90 -13.02 10.02
N CYS A 194 -5.94 -12.45 9.29
CA CYS A 194 -4.90 -13.22 8.65
C CYS A 194 -3.59 -12.45 8.48
N GLU A 195 -2.46 -13.13 8.71
CA GLU A 195 -1.14 -12.64 8.31
C GLU A 195 -0.89 -13.03 6.85
N ALA A 196 -0.62 -12.05 5.98
CA ALA A 196 -0.35 -12.30 4.58
C ALA A 196 1.09 -11.87 4.24
N LYS A 197 1.88 -12.73 3.60
CA LYS A 197 3.29 -12.48 3.26
C LYS A 197 3.64 -12.96 1.86
N ALA A 198 4.40 -12.17 1.12
CA ALA A 198 5.03 -12.60 -0.12
C ALA A 198 6.46 -13.07 0.20
N ILE A 199 6.74 -14.34 -0.07
CA ILE A 199 8.03 -14.96 0.29
C ILE A 199 8.74 -15.34 -1.02
N PRO A 200 9.81 -14.62 -1.40
CA PRO A 200 10.56 -15.00 -2.59
C PRO A 200 11.37 -16.26 -2.30
N ALA A 201 11.36 -17.23 -3.22
CA ALA A 201 12.16 -18.46 -3.10
C ALA A 201 13.66 -18.15 -3.07
N LYS A 202 14.08 -17.09 -3.77
CA LYS A 202 15.44 -16.54 -3.74
C LYS A 202 15.40 -15.03 -3.52
N LYS A 203 16.23 -14.52 -2.63
CA LYS A 203 16.35 -13.07 -2.37
C LYS A 203 17.16 -12.34 -3.45
N ALA A 204 17.97 -13.07 -4.22
CA ALA A 204 18.70 -12.54 -5.35
C ALA A 204 18.73 -13.55 -6.51
N VAL A 205 18.64 -13.05 -7.74
CA VAL A 205 18.63 -13.84 -8.98
C VAL A 205 19.36 -13.13 -10.11
N VAL A 206 19.65 -13.85 -11.18
CA VAL A 206 20.26 -13.26 -12.38
C VAL A 206 19.19 -12.59 -13.25
N ALA A 207 19.54 -11.49 -13.91
CA ALA A 207 18.68 -10.79 -14.85
C ALA A 207 18.15 -11.71 -15.96
N GLY A 208 16.82 -11.73 -16.12
CA GLY A 208 16.12 -12.59 -17.09
C GLY A 208 15.62 -13.90 -16.52
N GLU A 209 16.00 -14.26 -15.29
CA GLU A 209 15.41 -15.40 -14.59
C GLU A 209 13.99 -15.08 -14.10
N LYS A 210 13.11 -16.08 -14.10
CA LYS A 210 11.83 -15.99 -13.40
C LYS A 210 12.04 -16.34 -11.93
N VAL A 211 11.42 -15.58 -11.04
CA VAL A 211 11.50 -15.80 -9.60
C VAL A 211 10.17 -16.29 -9.09
N GLU A 212 10.19 -17.41 -8.39
CA GLU A 212 9.04 -17.88 -7.65
C GLU A 212 8.84 -17.05 -6.38
N ILE A 213 7.63 -16.56 -6.19
CA ILE A 213 7.19 -15.91 -4.96
C ILE A 213 6.01 -16.71 -4.42
N VAL A 214 6.10 -17.15 -3.17
CA VAL A 214 5.01 -17.82 -2.48
C VAL A 214 4.17 -16.77 -1.77
N LEU A 215 2.91 -16.64 -2.19
CA LEU A 215 1.88 -15.90 -1.49
C LEU A 215 1.38 -16.77 -0.34
N ARG A 216 1.70 -16.39 0.90
CA ARG A 216 1.27 -17.11 2.11
C ARG A 216 0.22 -16.31 2.85
N VAL A 217 -0.90 -16.96 3.20
CA VAL A 217 -1.94 -16.40 4.08
C VAL A 217 -2.10 -17.33 5.27
N ARG A 218 -1.79 -16.86 6.48
CA ARG A 218 -1.96 -17.59 7.73
C ARG A 218 -3.17 -17.07 8.48
N ASN A 219 -4.06 -17.97 8.91
CA ASN A 219 -5.22 -17.61 9.71
C ASN A 219 -4.81 -17.36 11.17
N VAL A 220 -5.01 -16.13 11.65
CA VAL A 220 -4.77 -15.73 13.05
C VAL A 220 -6.06 -15.56 13.86
N ALA A 221 -7.22 -15.73 13.22
CA ALA A 221 -8.51 -15.74 13.90
C ALA A 221 -8.68 -16.99 14.77
N LYS A 222 -9.58 -16.90 15.76
CA LYS A 222 -9.88 -18.01 16.69
C LYS A 222 -10.59 -19.21 16.05
N GLY A 223 -11.13 -19.06 14.84
CA GLY A 223 -11.88 -20.10 14.13
C GLY A 223 -11.48 -20.19 12.66
N PRO A 224 -12.04 -21.15 11.90
CA PRO A 224 -11.77 -21.27 10.48
C PRO A 224 -12.23 -20.00 9.74
N ILE A 225 -11.51 -19.66 8.68
CA ILE A 225 -11.89 -18.59 7.77
C ILE A 225 -12.08 -19.15 6.37
N THR A 226 -13.04 -18.61 5.63
CA THR A 226 -13.21 -18.88 4.20
C THR A 226 -13.17 -17.57 3.44
N ILE A 227 -12.29 -17.49 2.45
CA ILE A 227 -12.06 -16.30 1.63
C ILE A 227 -12.58 -16.60 0.23
N SER A 228 -13.59 -15.87 -0.22
CA SER A 228 -14.22 -16.05 -1.53
C SER A 228 -13.98 -14.82 -2.42
N PHE A 229 -13.57 -15.03 -3.68
CA PHE A 229 -13.10 -13.96 -4.57
C PHE A 229 -14.07 -13.56 -5.70
N GLY A 230 -15.20 -14.25 -5.90
CA GLY A 230 -16.15 -13.89 -6.97
C GLY A 230 -16.98 -15.07 -7.46
N GLU A 231 -17.73 -14.88 -8.55
CA GLU A 231 -18.51 -15.93 -9.23
C GLU A 231 -17.75 -16.61 -10.37
N GLU A 232 -16.78 -15.92 -10.98
CA GLU A 232 -15.86 -16.52 -11.97
C GLU A 232 -14.97 -17.59 -11.31
N ASP A 233 -14.48 -18.56 -12.11
CA ASP A 233 -13.83 -19.79 -11.64
C ASP A 233 -12.47 -19.60 -10.91
N ALA A 234 -12.02 -18.37 -10.67
CA ALA A 234 -10.72 -18.08 -10.05
C ALA A 234 -10.70 -16.78 -9.23
N GLY A 235 -9.92 -16.78 -8.17
CA GLY A 235 -9.44 -15.57 -7.50
C GLY A 235 -8.22 -14.98 -8.21
N PHE A 236 -7.90 -13.73 -7.90
CA PHE A 236 -6.75 -13.04 -8.48
C PHE A 236 -5.95 -12.27 -7.43
N ALA A 237 -4.63 -12.37 -7.54
CA ALA A 237 -3.69 -11.49 -6.86
C ALA A 237 -3.13 -10.50 -7.88
N VAL A 238 -3.09 -9.24 -7.49
CA VAL A 238 -2.40 -8.18 -8.22
C VAL A 238 -1.01 -8.03 -7.64
N LEU A 239 0.00 -8.15 -8.49
CA LEU A 239 1.41 -8.05 -8.13
C LEU A 239 1.94 -6.69 -8.59
N ASP A 240 1.79 -5.67 -7.74
CA ASP A 240 2.40 -4.36 -8.00
C ASP A 240 3.90 -4.45 -7.74
N THR A 241 4.69 -4.26 -8.79
CA THR A 241 6.16 -4.37 -8.72
C THR A 241 6.76 -2.99 -8.93
N SER A 242 7.44 -2.48 -7.91
CA SER A 242 8.31 -1.31 -8.03
C SER A 242 9.74 -1.78 -8.28
N ILE A 243 10.40 -1.20 -9.27
CA ILE A 243 11.76 -1.55 -9.64
C ILE A 243 12.64 -0.32 -9.46
N ARG A 244 13.63 -0.44 -8.59
CA ARG A 244 14.62 0.61 -8.32
C ARG A 244 15.96 0.19 -8.92
N ILE A 245 16.58 1.06 -9.68
CA ILE A 245 17.89 0.87 -10.29
C ILE A 245 18.83 1.89 -9.64
N PRO A 246 19.43 1.54 -8.48
CA PRO A 246 20.36 2.44 -7.82
C PRO A 246 21.71 2.39 -8.54
N THR A 247 22.37 3.54 -8.64
CA THR A 247 23.66 3.68 -9.29
C THR A 247 24.76 4.05 -8.27
N PRO A 248 26.04 3.79 -8.56
CA PRO A 248 27.15 4.19 -7.68
C PRO A 248 27.28 5.71 -7.47
N THR A 249 26.74 6.53 -8.37
CA THR A 249 26.73 7.99 -8.28
C THR A 249 25.71 8.50 -7.25
N GLY A 250 24.72 7.67 -6.88
CA GLY A 250 23.65 8.05 -5.96
C GLY A 250 22.30 8.24 -6.65
N ASP A 251 22.26 8.18 -7.98
CA ASP A 251 21.03 8.29 -8.74
C ASP A 251 20.20 7.01 -8.60
N VAL A 252 18.88 7.16 -8.54
CA VAL A 252 17.93 6.05 -8.49
C VAL A 252 16.93 6.25 -9.60
N HIS A 253 16.94 5.34 -10.57
CA HIS A 253 15.86 5.27 -11.55
C HIS A 253 14.76 4.36 -11.02
N GLU A 254 13.52 4.76 -11.22
CA GLU A 254 12.35 3.99 -10.78
C GLU A 254 11.49 3.63 -11.98
N ALA A 255 11.06 2.37 -12.01
CA ALA A 255 10.06 1.86 -12.92
C ALA A 255 9.01 1.11 -12.10
N SER A 256 7.83 0.91 -12.68
CA SER A 256 6.81 0.10 -12.03
C SER A 256 6.01 -0.66 -13.06
N ARG A 257 5.54 -1.83 -12.66
CA ARG A 257 4.63 -2.65 -13.46
C ARG A 257 3.63 -3.36 -12.56
N THR A 258 2.59 -3.89 -13.17
CA THR A 258 1.57 -4.66 -12.48
C THR A 258 1.34 -5.94 -13.24
N ASP A 259 1.55 -7.06 -12.56
CA ASP A 259 1.22 -8.39 -13.05
C ASP A 259 -0.02 -8.93 -12.31
N ARG A 260 -0.60 -10.02 -12.84
CA ARG A 260 -1.77 -10.68 -12.23
C ARG A 260 -1.53 -12.16 -12.17
N GLU A 261 -1.82 -12.73 -11.01
CA GLU A 261 -1.77 -14.17 -10.79
C GLU A 261 -3.17 -14.70 -10.50
N ARG A 262 -3.49 -15.85 -11.10
CA ARG A 262 -4.76 -16.55 -10.86
C ARG A 262 -4.56 -17.60 -9.79
N PHE A 263 -5.51 -17.68 -8.86
CA PHE A 263 -5.55 -18.74 -7.85
C PHE A 263 -7.00 -19.18 -7.60
N GLU A 264 -7.21 -20.06 -6.63
CA GLU A 264 -8.50 -20.67 -6.31
C GLU A 264 -9.59 -19.61 -6.03
N LYS A 265 -10.81 -19.89 -6.51
CA LYS A 265 -12.00 -19.05 -6.28
C LYS A 265 -12.35 -18.90 -4.80
N GLU A 266 -12.10 -19.94 -4.02
CA GLU A 266 -12.37 -20.01 -2.61
C GLU A 266 -11.22 -20.68 -1.87
N ILE A 267 -10.81 -20.08 -0.75
CA ILE A 267 -9.73 -20.57 0.11
C ILE A 267 -10.29 -20.77 1.51
N SER A 268 -10.24 -22.00 2.02
CA SER A 268 -10.61 -22.29 3.41
C SER A 268 -9.37 -22.58 4.25
N ILE A 269 -9.21 -21.85 5.35
CA ILE A 269 -8.02 -21.92 6.23
C ILE A 269 -8.48 -22.18 7.65
N ALA A 270 -8.14 -23.36 8.18
CA ALA A 270 -8.40 -23.70 9.59
C ALA A 270 -7.67 -22.72 10.54
N ALA A 271 -8.14 -22.61 11.78
CA ALA A 271 -7.52 -21.75 12.79
C ALA A 271 -6.04 -22.10 12.97
N GLY A 272 -5.14 -21.11 12.82
CA GLY A 272 -3.69 -21.30 12.91
C GLY A 272 -3.03 -21.94 11.69
N ALA A 273 -3.79 -22.46 10.73
CA ALA A 273 -3.26 -23.02 9.49
C ALA A 273 -2.86 -21.92 8.50
N GLN A 274 -2.23 -22.33 7.39
CA GLN A 274 -1.82 -21.43 6.32
C GLN A 274 -2.18 -21.99 4.95
N TRP A 275 -2.50 -21.10 4.04
CA TRP A 275 -2.61 -21.35 2.60
C TRP A 275 -1.40 -20.74 1.89
N GLU A 276 -0.95 -21.39 0.83
CA GLU A 276 0.19 -20.98 0.03
C GLU A 276 -0.11 -21.12 -1.46
N HIS A 277 0.34 -20.15 -2.24
CA HIS A 277 0.25 -20.18 -3.69
C HIS A 277 1.52 -19.61 -4.31
N ALA A 278 2.19 -20.40 -5.15
CA ALA A 278 3.40 -20.00 -5.83
C ALA A 278 3.06 -19.24 -7.13
N CYS A 279 3.62 -18.04 -7.29
CA CYS A 279 3.51 -17.23 -8.49
C CYS A 279 4.89 -16.97 -9.11
N LEU A 280 4.94 -16.78 -10.43
CA LEU A 280 6.20 -16.54 -11.14
C LEU A 280 6.30 -15.08 -11.56
N VAL A 281 7.32 -14.39 -11.05
CA VAL A 281 7.64 -13.00 -11.41
C VAL A 281 8.79 -12.98 -12.41
N ASP A 282 8.52 -12.47 -13.61
CA ASP A 282 9.52 -12.34 -14.67
C ASP A 282 10.47 -11.16 -14.38
N THR A 283 11.78 -11.33 -14.31
CA THR A 283 12.71 -10.20 -14.04
C THR A 283 13.27 -9.53 -15.30
N GLY A 284 12.97 -10.08 -16.49
CA GLY A 284 13.50 -9.63 -17.77
C GLY A 284 12.60 -8.63 -18.52
N THR A 285 11.28 -8.67 -18.30
CA THR A 285 10.32 -7.86 -19.07
C THR A 285 10.37 -6.37 -18.74
N GLY A 286 10.46 -5.54 -19.80
CA GLY A 286 10.19 -4.10 -19.75
C GLY A 286 11.37 -3.17 -19.48
N MET A 287 12.63 -3.66 -19.46
CA MET A 287 13.80 -2.84 -19.14
C MET A 287 14.98 -3.11 -20.08
N GLU A 288 15.45 -2.07 -20.77
CA GLU A 288 16.42 -2.15 -21.87
C GLU A 288 17.85 -2.53 -21.44
N THR A 289 18.28 -2.24 -20.21
CA THR A 289 19.68 -2.40 -19.79
C THR A 289 19.90 -3.59 -18.84
N SER A 290 20.47 -4.69 -19.34
CA SER A 290 20.83 -5.86 -18.51
C SER A 290 22.08 -5.66 -17.64
N ALA A 291 22.69 -4.47 -17.67
CA ALA A 291 24.00 -4.19 -17.08
C ALA A 291 23.94 -3.75 -15.61
N ASP A 292 22.77 -3.35 -15.11
CA ASP A 292 22.62 -2.75 -13.78
C ASP A 292 21.98 -3.71 -12.77
N LEU A 293 22.36 -3.54 -11.50
CA LEU A 293 21.64 -4.13 -10.38
C LEU A 293 20.25 -3.49 -10.29
N ARG A 294 19.23 -4.31 -10.10
CA ARG A 294 17.85 -3.87 -9.93
C ARG A 294 17.32 -4.42 -8.61
N ILE A 295 16.52 -3.63 -7.91
CA ILE A 295 15.83 -4.04 -6.69
C ILE A 295 14.34 -4.04 -7.01
N PHE A 296 13.77 -5.24 -7.09
CA PHE A 296 12.35 -5.46 -7.29
C PHE A 296 11.70 -5.53 -5.91
N THR A 297 10.74 -4.65 -5.66
CA THR A 297 9.83 -4.75 -4.53
C THR A 297 8.47 -5.16 -5.08
N VAL A 298 8.12 -6.43 -4.88
CA VAL A 298 6.84 -7.01 -5.27
C VAL A 298 5.90 -6.92 -4.09
N GLN A 299 4.76 -6.28 -4.30
CA GLN A 299 3.78 -5.95 -3.28
C GLN A 299 2.42 -6.55 -3.67
N PRO A 300 2.17 -7.83 -3.34
CA PRO A 300 0.94 -8.52 -3.72
C PRO A 300 -0.26 -8.11 -2.87
N TRP A 301 -1.43 -8.02 -3.49
CA TRP A 301 -2.72 -7.93 -2.80
C TRP A 301 -3.77 -8.73 -3.54
N ALA A 302 -4.82 -9.09 -2.81
CA ALA A 302 -6.03 -9.65 -3.36
C ALA A 302 -7.25 -8.94 -2.79
N GLN A 303 -8.33 -8.87 -3.57
CA GLN A 303 -9.60 -8.26 -3.15
C GLN A 303 -10.67 -9.35 -3.04
N PRO A 304 -10.83 -9.97 -1.85
CA PRO A 304 -11.96 -10.86 -1.60
C PRO A 304 -13.29 -10.14 -1.80
N ARG A 305 -14.27 -10.85 -2.33
CA ARG A 305 -15.69 -10.46 -2.27
C ARG A 305 -16.20 -10.61 -0.85
N LYS A 306 -15.74 -11.67 -0.16
CA LYS A 306 -16.19 -12.04 1.17
C LYS A 306 -15.10 -12.80 1.92
N ILE A 307 -14.98 -12.51 3.21
CA ILE A 307 -14.20 -13.27 4.19
C ILE A 307 -15.19 -13.70 5.27
N ASP A 308 -15.54 -14.98 5.28
CA ASP A 308 -16.41 -15.59 6.27
C ASP A 308 -15.61 -15.92 7.54
N LEU A 309 -16.09 -15.38 8.66
CA LEU A 309 -15.57 -15.58 10.01
C LEU A 309 -16.69 -16.14 10.91
N PRO A 310 -16.37 -16.78 12.04
CA PRO A 310 -17.39 -17.22 12.99
C PRO A 310 -18.29 -16.09 13.53
N MET A 311 -17.79 -14.85 13.52
CA MET A 311 -18.52 -13.68 14.05
C MET A 311 -19.25 -12.86 12.96
N GLY A 312 -19.17 -13.27 11.69
CA GLY A 312 -19.79 -12.57 10.58
C GLY A 312 -18.93 -12.57 9.32
N ALA A 313 -19.40 -11.88 8.28
CA ALA A 313 -18.68 -11.74 7.03
C ALA A 313 -18.09 -10.33 6.89
N LEU A 314 -16.90 -10.23 6.29
CA LEU A 314 -16.24 -8.97 5.99
C LEU A 314 -15.87 -8.92 4.50
N CYS A 315 -15.88 -7.72 3.92
CA CYS A 315 -15.30 -7.47 2.60
C CYS A 315 -14.12 -6.52 2.79
N ARG A 316 -12.91 -7.09 2.90
CA ARG A 316 -11.67 -6.34 3.12
C ARG A 316 -10.57 -6.86 2.21
N ARG A 317 -9.73 -5.96 1.71
CA ARG A 317 -8.55 -6.29 0.91
C ARG A 317 -7.54 -7.06 1.75
N ILE A 318 -6.92 -8.08 1.16
CA ILE A 318 -5.78 -8.79 1.76
C ILE A 318 -4.50 -8.21 1.15
N VAL A 319 -3.66 -7.68 2.02
CA VAL A 319 -2.41 -6.98 1.71
C VAL A 319 -1.27 -7.83 2.23
N PHE A 320 -0.41 -8.32 1.33
CA PHE A 320 0.73 -9.16 1.71
C PHE A 320 1.90 -8.27 2.13
N GLU A 321 2.75 -8.73 3.05
CA GLU A 321 4.06 -8.10 3.26
C GLU A 321 4.89 -8.17 1.96
N PRO A 322 5.57 -7.09 1.54
CA PRO A 322 6.29 -7.05 0.27
C PRO A 322 7.49 -7.99 0.26
N ALA A 323 7.70 -8.63 -0.89
CA ALA A 323 8.92 -9.36 -1.19
C ALA A 323 9.93 -8.42 -1.87
N THR A 324 11.18 -8.42 -1.40
CA THR A 324 12.29 -7.74 -2.09
C THR A 324 13.19 -8.77 -2.75
N ILE A 325 13.43 -8.59 -4.05
CA ILE A 325 14.28 -9.45 -4.88
C ILE A 325 15.35 -8.57 -5.52
N LYS A 326 16.62 -8.96 -5.38
CA LYS A 326 17.75 -8.29 -6.03
C LYS A 326 18.06 -9.00 -7.34
N VAL A 327 17.97 -8.31 -8.44
CA VAL A 327 18.25 -8.86 -9.77
C VAL A 327 19.60 -8.33 -10.21
N VAL A 328 20.57 -9.22 -10.36
CA VAL A 328 21.95 -8.87 -10.71
C VAL A 328 22.26 -9.21 -12.17
N PRO A 329 23.16 -8.43 -12.80
CA PRO A 329 23.78 -8.83 -14.06
C PRO A 329 24.44 -10.21 -13.95
N ARG A 330 24.41 -10.99 -15.04
CA ARG A 330 24.95 -12.36 -15.09
C ARG A 330 26.41 -12.48 -14.67
N LYS A 331 27.22 -11.43 -14.84
CA LYS A 331 28.63 -11.43 -14.38
C LYS A 331 28.78 -11.59 -12.86
N TYR A 332 27.74 -11.30 -12.07
CA TYR A 332 27.73 -11.39 -10.61
C TYR A 332 27.00 -12.63 -10.08
N GLU A 333 26.64 -13.59 -10.94
CA GLU A 333 25.91 -14.81 -10.55
C GLU A 333 26.60 -15.55 -9.38
N LYS A 334 27.92 -15.68 -9.43
CA LYS A 334 28.72 -16.34 -8.39
C LYS A 334 28.77 -15.56 -7.07
N ASP A 335 28.51 -14.26 -7.11
CA ASP A 335 28.58 -13.41 -5.92
C ASP A 335 27.28 -13.46 -5.09
N ILE A 336 26.20 -14.06 -5.65
CA ILE A 336 24.94 -14.26 -4.93
C ILE A 336 25.11 -15.24 -3.76
N GLU A 337 25.91 -16.29 -3.94
CA GLU A 337 26.09 -17.35 -2.92
C GLU A 337 26.92 -16.89 -1.72
N ASN A 338 27.88 -15.98 -1.93
CA ASN A 338 28.75 -15.45 -0.88
C ASN A 338 29.08 -13.97 -1.10
N PRO A 339 28.11 -13.06 -0.87
CA PRO A 339 28.27 -11.65 -1.18
C PRO A 339 29.31 -10.96 -0.29
N LEU A 340 29.52 -11.44 0.95
CA LEU A 340 30.51 -10.87 1.86
C LEU A 340 31.95 -11.15 1.41
N ALA A 341 32.25 -12.38 0.99
CA ALA A 341 33.56 -12.70 0.44
C ALA A 341 33.82 -11.96 -0.88
N ALA A 342 32.79 -11.84 -1.74
CA ALA A 342 32.87 -11.05 -2.96
C ALA A 342 33.16 -9.57 -2.66
N LEU A 343 32.47 -8.98 -1.68
CA LEU A 343 32.72 -7.61 -1.25
C LEU A 343 34.16 -7.41 -0.80
N GLY A 344 34.70 -8.29 0.06
CA GLY A 344 36.09 -8.21 0.50
C GLY A 344 37.07 -8.21 -0.68
N ARG A 345 36.90 -9.15 -1.61
CA ARG A 345 37.71 -9.24 -2.84
C ARG A 345 37.61 -7.97 -3.70
N TYR A 346 36.41 -7.44 -3.90
CA TYR A 346 36.22 -6.24 -4.72
C TYR A 346 36.70 -4.96 -4.06
N MET A 347 36.76 -4.91 -2.73
CA MET A 347 37.34 -3.78 -2.02
C MET A 347 38.86 -3.69 -2.22
N ASP A 348 39.54 -4.81 -2.45
CA ASP A 348 40.98 -4.85 -2.71
C ASP A 348 41.34 -4.54 -4.16
N SER A 349 40.58 -5.06 -5.12
CA SER A 349 40.95 -4.99 -6.55
C SER A 349 39.79 -4.80 -7.53
N GLY A 350 38.56 -4.60 -7.05
CA GLY A 350 37.37 -4.46 -7.88
C GLY A 350 37.13 -3.03 -8.38
N THR A 351 36.18 -2.89 -9.30
CA THR A 351 35.68 -1.57 -9.69
C THR A 351 34.69 -1.04 -8.65
N ILE A 352 34.41 0.27 -8.70
CA ILE A 352 33.37 0.91 -7.87
C ILE A 352 32.03 0.17 -8.01
N ASN A 353 31.69 -0.28 -9.23
CA ASN A 353 30.45 -0.99 -9.47
C ASN A 353 30.43 -2.39 -8.85
N ASP A 354 31.57 -3.10 -8.85
CA ASP A 354 31.66 -4.43 -8.26
C ASP A 354 31.48 -4.37 -6.73
N VAL A 355 32.14 -3.39 -6.09
CA VAL A 355 31.94 -3.10 -4.66
C VAL A 355 30.48 -2.76 -4.37
N PHE A 356 29.88 -1.89 -5.19
CA PHE A 356 28.50 -1.45 -5.04
C PHE A 356 27.51 -2.61 -5.11
N VAL A 357 27.63 -3.47 -6.13
CA VAL A 357 26.74 -4.63 -6.31
C VAL A 357 26.91 -5.64 -5.18
N ALA A 358 28.14 -6.01 -4.83
CA ALA A 358 28.39 -6.97 -3.76
C ALA A 358 27.88 -6.47 -2.40
N ALA A 359 28.07 -5.19 -2.09
CA ALA A 359 27.55 -4.60 -0.87
C ALA A 359 26.02 -4.57 -0.82
N LEU A 360 25.36 -4.23 -1.93
CA LEU A 360 23.90 -4.25 -1.99
C LEU A 360 23.31 -5.66 -1.98
N LEU A 361 24.06 -6.71 -2.33
CA LEU A 361 23.64 -8.10 -2.20
C LEU A 361 23.55 -8.59 -0.74
N LEU A 362 24.30 -7.99 0.18
CA LEU A 362 24.31 -8.40 1.58
C LEU A 362 22.93 -8.32 2.26
N ASP A 363 22.65 -9.29 3.14
CA ASP A 363 21.49 -9.34 4.01
C ASP A 363 21.87 -9.93 5.40
N GLY A 364 20.93 -9.93 6.35
CA GLY A 364 21.13 -10.56 7.66
C GLY A 364 22.42 -10.13 8.38
N GLU A 365 23.16 -11.11 8.92
CA GLU A 365 24.44 -10.91 9.61
C GLU A 365 25.57 -10.46 8.67
N ASP A 366 25.56 -10.92 7.41
CA ASP A 366 26.57 -10.53 6.42
C ASP A 366 26.47 -9.05 6.07
N LYS A 367 25.27 -8.49 6.12
CA LYS A 367 25.07 -7.04 6.04
C LYS A 367 25.78 -6.33 7.18
N GLU A 368 25.72 -6.83 8.40
CA GLU A 368 26.40 -6.19 9.54
C GLU A 368 27.92 -6.24 9.41
N LYS A 369 28.47 -7.40 9.02
CA LYS A 369 29.91 -7.56 8.76
C LYS A 369 30.39 -6.70 7.58
N GLY A 370 29.59 -6.62 6.52
CA GLY A 370 29.90 -5.75 5.38
C GLY A 370 29.85 -4.26 5.75
N MET A 371 28.93 -3.85 6.63
CA MET A 371 28.89 -2.49 7.17
C MET A 371 30.17 -2.15 7.95
N ASP A 372 30.67 -3.06 8.80
CA ASP A 372 31.97 -2.88 9.48
C ASP A 372 33.11 -2.68 8.47
N LEU A 373 33.15 -3.52 7.43
CA LEU A 373 34.16 -3.48 6.39
C LEU A 373 34.13 -2.13 5.65
N LEU A 374 32.96 -1.68 5.22
CA LEU A 374 32.77 -0.43 4.49
C LEU A 374 33.10 0.80 5.34
N ILE A 375 32.70 0.83 6.62
CA ILE A 375 33.02 1.92 7.55
C ILE A 375 34.54 1.96 7.81
N ARG A 376 35.17 0.81 8.04
CA ARG A 376 36.62 0.72 8.19
C ARG A 376 37.34 1.25 6.94
N ALA A 377 36.94 0.79 5.76
CA ALA A 377 37.49 1.25 4.50
C ALA A 377 37.30 2.75 4.29
N MET A 378 36.16 3.32 4.69
CA MET A 378 35.92 4.76 4.62
C MET A 378 36.89 5.55 5.50
N ARG A 379 37.20 5.06 6.71
CA ARG A 379 38.20 5.71 7.60
C ARG A 379 39.60 5.68 6.99
N GLU A 380 39.96 4.55 6.38
CA GLU A 380 41.29 4.32 5.80
C GLU A 380 41.45 5.00 4.43
N ALA A 381 40.36 5.27 3.71
CA ALA A 381 40.37 5.93 2.41
C ALA A 381 41.01 7.32 2.51
N LYS A 382 42.03 7.57 1.69
CA LYS A 382 42.70 8.87 1.58
C LYS A 382 42.02 9.79 0.56
N ASN A 383 41.41 9.21 -0.48
CA ASN A 383 40.72 9.95 -1.54
C ASN A 383 39.31 10.41 -1.06
N PRO A 384 38.99 11.72 -1.12
CA PRO A 384 37.65 12.24 -0.84
C PRO A 384 36.54 11.58 -1.67
N GLU A 385 36.79 11.26 -2.94
CA GLU A 385 35.80 10.62 -3.82
C GLU A 385 35.45 9.21 -3.35
N GLY A 386 36.47 8.44 -2.91
CA GLY A 386 36.28 7.11 -2.33
C GLY A 386 35.44 7.17 -1.05
N ARG A 387 35.70 8.15 -0.17
CA ARG A 387 34.86 8.38 1.01
C ARG A 387 33.43 8.76 0.66
N ALA A 388 33.25 9.63 -0.32
CA ALA A 388 31.92 10.04 -0.77
C ALA A 388 31.14 8.86 -1.36
N PHE A 389 31.77 8.00 -2.17
CA PHE A 389 31.18 6.77 -2.69
C PHE A 389 30.76 5.83 -1.55
N LEU A 390 31.67 5.50 -0.63
CA LEU A 390 31.35 4.63 0.52
C LEU A 390 30.22 5.22 1.37
N GLY A 391 30.16 6.56 1.51
CA GLY A 391 29.11 7.26 2.25
C GLY A 391 27.74 7.13 1.61
N ARG A 392 27.68 7.24 0.28
CA ARG A 392 26.45 6.98 -0.48
C ARG A 392 26.03 5.52 -0.39
N LEU A 393 26.97 4.58 -0.52
CA LEU A 393 26.70 3.15 -0.42
C LEU A 393 26.14 2.75 0.95
N LEU A 394 26.78 3.21 2.03
CA LEU A 394 26.26 3.05 3.40
C LEU A 394 24.88 3.70 3.55
N GLY A 395 24.66 4.86 2.93
CA GLY A 395 23.36 5.53 2.88
C GLY A 395 22.28 4.69 2.21
N PHE A 396 22.58 4.05 1.07
CA PHE A 396 21.65 3.12 0.41
C PHE A 396 21.34 1.91 1.27
N MET A 397 22.34 1.31 1.91
CA MET A 397 22.16 0.12 2.73
C MET A 397 21.35 0.38 4.00
N THR A 398 21.41 1.59 4.55
CA THR A 398 20.86 1.91 5.88
C THR A 398 19.72 2.92 5.90
N GLY A 399 19.54 3.69 4.83
CA GLY A 399 18.62 4.83 4.77
C GLY A 399 19.13 6.08 5.50
N ARG A 400 20.36 6.09 6.05
CA ARG A 400 20.92 7.24 6.78
C ARG A 400 21.71 8.17 5.85
N LYS A 401 21.71 9.47 6.17
CA LYS A 401 22.35 10.52 5.34
C LYS A 401 23.49 11.23 6.09
N PHE A 402 24.50 10.48 6.54
CA PHE A 402 25.70 11.08 7.16
C PHE A 402 26.74 11.56 6.13
N GLY A 403 26.50 11.32 4.84
CA GLY A 403 27.42 11.71 3.77
C GLY A 403 28.75 10.99 3.89
N ALA A 404 29.84 11.73 3.67
CA ALA A 404 31.21 11.22 3.66
C ALA A 404 31.93 11.31 5.02
N ASP A 405 31.21 11.55 6.13
CA ASP A 405 31.82 11.68 7.46
C ASP A 405 32.01 10.31 8.13
N PRO A 406 33.25 9.78 8.21
CA PRO A 406 33.50 8.48 8.82
C PRO A 406 33.23 8.46 10.34
N ARG A 407 33.32 9.60 11.03
CA ARG A 407 33.10 9.66 12.49
C ARG A 407 31.61 9.47 12.81
N ALA A 408 30.74 10.18 12.09
CA ALA A 408 29.29 10.03 12.22
C ALA A 408 28.84 8.59 11.94
N TRP A 409 29.36 7.96 10.87
CA TRP A 409 29.06 6.56 10.57
C TRP A 409 29.54 5.59 11.66
N THR A 410 30.76 5.78 12.17
CA THR A 410 31.33 4.94 13.23
C THR A 410 30.50 5.04 14.52
N GLN A 411 30.21 6.27 14.98
CA GLN A 411 29.46 6.51 16.20
C GLN A 411 28.04 5.92 16.12
N TRP A 412 27.35 6.13 14.99
CA TRP A 412 26.03 5.54 14.77
C TRP A 412 26.09 4.01 14.82
N TRP A 413 27.06 3.41 14.14
CA TRP A 413 27.18 1.96 14.08
C TRP A 413 27.53 1.32 15.42
N GLU A 414 28.42 1.94 16.20
CA GLU A 414 28.76 1.50 17.57
C GLU A 414 27.55 1.58 18.50
N SER A 415 26.79 2.68 18.46
CA SER A 415 25.56 2.82 19.26
C SER A 415 24.50 1.76 18.93
N ARG A 416 24.44 1.34 17.67
CA ARG A 416 23.55 0.26 17.24
C ARG A 416 24.01 -1.10 17.78
N LYS A 417 25.31 -1.38 17.75
CA LYS A 417 25.89 -2.64 18.27
C LYS A 417 25.79 -2.78 19.78
N SER A 418 25.88 -1.68 20.52
CA SER A 418 25.74 -1.68 21.98
C SER A 418 24.29 -1.90 22.45
N GLY A 419 23.32 -1.91 21.53
CA GLY A 419 21.90 -2.05 21.87
C GLY A 419 21.33 -0.80 22.56
N GLU A 420 22.06 0.31 22.57
CA GLU A 420 21.54 1.61 23.00
C GLU A 420 20.49 2.08 21.99
N LYS A 421 19.24 1.68 22.23
CA LYS A 421 18.09 2.26 21.54
C LYS A 421 17.99 3.74 21.97
N LYS A 422 18.57 4.63 21.18
CA LYS A 422 18.26 6.06 21.21
C LYS A 422 16.94 6.36 20.54
#